data_AF-A0ABD0WD58-F1
#
_entry.id   AF-A0ABD0WD58-F1
#
_cell.length_a   1.000
_cell.length_b   1.000
_cell.length_c   1.000
_cell.angle_alpha   90.00
_cell.angle_beta   90.00
_cell.angle_gamma   90.00
#
_symmetry.space_group_name_H-M   'P 1'
#
loop_
_entity.id
_entity.type
_entity.pdbx_description
1 polymer ?
#
loop_
_entity_poly.entity_id
_entity_poly.type
_entity_poly.pdbx_seq_one_letter_code
_entity_poly.pdbx_strand_id
1 'polypeptide(L)'
;MESLWAEMATRKHKVTGAKEFERLAAVAKLVLVLPHANADADRVFSVVGLNKTRRRNSLALDGTLSSIMAIKMANLEPCFKWEPPSEVIKASKKATGQYNHAHT
;
A
#
# COMPACT_ATOMS: atom_id res chain seq x y z
N MET A 1 8.18 20.62 -11.59
CA MET A 1 8.81 19.57 -12.43
C MET A 1 7.74 18.68 -13.07
N GLU A 2 6.71 18.24 -12.33
CA GLU A 2 5.58 17.48 -12.90
C GLU A 2 4.80 18.24 -13.99
N SER A 3 4.62 19.56 -13.85
CA SER A 3 3.96 20.40 -14.84
C SER A 3 4.62 20.37 -16.23
N LEU A 4 5.96 20.32 -16.28
CA LEU A 4 6.72 20.22 -17.53
C LEU A 4 6.42 18.91 -18.25
N TRP A 5 6.49 17.78 -17.54
CA TRP A 5 6.22 16.47 -18.11
C TRP A 5 4.76 16.30 -18.55
N ALA A 6 3.83 16.92 -17.82
CA ALA A 6 2.42 16.98 -18.21
C ALA A 6 2.20 17.76 -19.51
N GLU A 7 2.86 18.91 -19.68
CA GLU A 7 2.84 19.67 -20.94
C GLU A 7 3.45 18.88 -22.10
N MET A 8 4.61 18.25 -21.89
CA MET A 8 5.26 17.45 -22.93
C MET A 8 4.40 16.24 -23.36
N ALA A 9 3.69 15.62 -22.41
CA ALA A 9 2.80 14.50 -22.69
C ALA A 9 1.55 14.86 -23.50
N THR A 10 1.13 16.13 -23.46
CA THR A 10 -0.10 16.63 -24.10
C THR A 10 0.17 17.38 -25.40
N ARG A 11 1.41 17.83 -25.61
CA ARG A 11 1.80 18.56 -26.83
C ARG A 11 1.62 17.70 -28.08
N LYS A 12 0.98 18.30 -29.09
CA LYS A 12 0.71 17.69 -30.39
C LYS A 12 1.58 18.31 -31.48
N HIS A 13 2.07 17.47 -32.37
CA HIS A 13 2.77 17.88 -33.57
C HIS A 13 1.82 18.69 -34.48
N LYS A 14 2.25 19.89 -34.88
CA LYS A 14 1.37 20.89 -35.52
C LYS A 14 0.77 20.43 -36.86
N VAL A 15 1.44 19.52 -37.57
CA VAL A 15 1.02 19.07 -38.91
C VAL A 15 0.23 17.76 -38.86
N THR A 16 0.63 16.83 -38.01
CA THR A 16 0.07 15.47 -37.98
C THR A 16 -0.95 15.27 -36.87
N GLY A 17 -1.02 16.20 -35.90
CA GLY A 17 -1.89 16.10 -34.72
C GLY A 17 -1.51 15.00 -33.72
N ALA A 18 -0.50 14.17 -34.05
CA ALA A 18 0.02 13.12 -33.18
C ALA A 18 0.74 13.72 -31.96
N LYS A 19 0.87 12.94 -30.88
CA LYS A 19 1.65 13.37 -29.70
C LYS A 19 3.11 13.55 -30.08
N GLU A 20 3.65 14.74 -29.85
CA GLU A 20 4.99 15.12 -30.29
C GLU A 20 6.08 14.37 -29.51
N PHE A 21 5.85 14.12 -28.23
CA PHE A 21 6.82 13.50 -27.31
C PHE A 21 6.29 12.22 -26.67
N GLU A 22 5.51 11.41 -27.39
CA GLU A 22 4.85 10.22 -26.84
C GLU A 22 5.80 9.28 -26.09
N ARG A 23 6.92 8.90 -26.72
CA ARG A 23 7.90 7.99 -26.13
C ARG A 23 8.59 8.61 -24.92
N LEU A 24 8.98 9.88 -25.03
CA LEU A 24 9.66 10.59 -23.95
C LEU A 24 8.73 10.78 -22.74
N ALA A 25 7.46 11.10 -22.97
CA ALA A 25 6.45 11.19 -21.93
C ALA A 25 6.20 9.83 -21.25
N ALA A 26 6.22 8.73 -22.01
CA ALA A 26 6.11 7.38 -21.44
C ALA A 26 7.31 7.04 -20.54
N VAL A 27 8.53 7.34 -20.97
CA VAL A 27 9.74 7.14 -20.17
C VAL A 27 9.72 8.03 -18.93
N ALA A 28 9.38 9.31 -19.06
CA ALA A 28 9.30 10.22 -17.93
C ALA A 28 8.27 9.75 -16.89
N LYS A 29 7.09 9.30 -17.32
CA LYS A 29 6.09 8.70 -16.42
C LYS A 29 6.65 7.49 -15.69
N LEU A 30 7.33 6.59 -16.41
CA LEU A 30 7.95 5.42 -15.78
C LEU A 30 8.96 5.84 -14.72
N VAL A 31 9.87 6.75 -15.05
CA VAL A 31 10.91 7.22 -14.11
C VAL A 31 10.30 7.87 -12.88
N LEU A 32 9.26 8.71 -13.05
CA LEU A 32 8.61 9.42 -11.95
C LEU A 32 7.82 8.51 -11.00
N VAL A 33 7.38 7.33 -11.46
CA VAL A 33 6.72 6.34 -10.60
C VAL A 33 7.70 5.35 -9.98
N LEU A 34 8.98 5.39 -10.36
CA LEU A 34 9.98 4.58 -9.67
C LEU A 34 10.22 5.16 -8.29
N PRO A 35 10.20 4.32 -7.23
CA PRO A 35 10.56 4.78 -5.90
C PRO A 35 12.02 5.24 -5.89
N HIS A 36 12.24 6.55 -5.80
CA HIS A 36 13.57 7.16 -5.82
C HIS A 36 14.32 7.03 -4.49
N ALA A 37 13.63 6.61 -3.42
CA ALA A 37 14.22 6.37 -2.11
C ALA A 37 13.71 5.06 -1.52
N ASN A 38 14.58 4.38 -0.79
CA ASN A 38 14.22 3.13 -0.11
C ASN A 38 13.40 3.36 1.18
N ALA A 39 13.22 4.61 1.61
CA ALA A 39 12.60 4.95 2.89
C ALA A 39 11.19 4.35 3.07
N ASP A 40 10.39 4.28 1.99
CA ASP A 40 9.07 3.65 2.05
C ASP A 40 9.15 2.14 2.23
N ALA A 41 10.08 1.47 1.54
CA ALA A 41 10.32 0.04 1.71
C ALA A 41 10.90 -0.26 3.11
N ASP A 42 11.84 0.56 3.60
CA ASP A 42 12.41 0.44 4.94
C ASP A 42 11.35 0.61 6.03
N ARG A 43 10.40 1.54 5.82
CA ARG A 43 9.24 1.69 6.72
C ARG A 43 8.38 0.42 6.74
N VAL A 44 8.14 -0.20 5.58
CA VAL A 44 7.41 -1.47 5.49
C VAL A 44 8.16 -2.59 6.20
N PHE A 45 9.46 -2.73 5.97
CA PHE A 45 10.29 -3.74 6.62
C PHE A 45 10.36 -3.56 8.14
N SER A 46 10.40 -2.32 8.63
CA SER A 46 10.34 -2.04 10.07
C SER A 46 9.03 -2.53 10.69
N VAL A 47 7.88 -2.26 10.03
CA VAL A 47 6.57 -2.75 10.49
C VAL A 47 6.50 -4.27 10.44
N VAL A 48 6.99 -4.91 9.38
CA VAL A 48 7.06 -6.38 9.28
C VAL A 48 7.94 -6.94 10.39
N GLY A 49 9.12 -6.39 10.61
CA GLY A 49 10.06 -6.82 11.65
C GLY A 49 9.47 -6.76 13.05
N LEU A 50 8.73 -5.70 13.37
CA LEU A 50 8.04 -5.53 14.65
C LEU A 50 6.94 -6.58 14.88
N ASN A 51 6.23 -7.01 13.84
CA ASN A 51 5.11 -7.96 13.95
C ASN A 51 5.52 -9.42 13.72
N LYS A 52 6.66 -9.66 13.08
CA LYS A 52 7.25 -10.99 12.91
C LYS A 52 8.00 -11.45 14.17
N THR A 53 8.67 -10.53 14.86
CA THR A 53 9.46 -10.86 16.06
C THR A 53 8.60 -10.89 17.33
N ARG A 54 9.01 -11.66 18.35
CA ARG A 54 8.27 -11.87 19.63
C ARG A 54 7.88 -10.59 20.39
N ARG A 55 8.35 -9.41 19.99
CA ARG A 55 7.97 -8.13 20.61
C ARG A 55 6.50 -7.77 20.42
N ARG A 56 5.85 -8.18 19.32
CA ARG A 56 4.40 -7.96 19.09
C ARG A 56 3.81 -9.15 18.35
N ASN A 57 2.94 -9.93 19.02
CA ASN A 57 2.06 -10.98 18.48
C ASN A 57 2.69 -12.12 17.63
N SER A 58 3.96 -12.01 17.21
CA SER A 58 4.74 -13.00 16.45
C SER A 58 3.94 -13.63 15.30
N LEU A 59 3.35 -12.79 14.45
CA LEU A 59 2.50 -13.24 13.35
C LEU A 59 3.30 -14.03 12.33
N ALA A 60 2.71 -15.11 11.82
CA ALA A 60 3.27 -15.87 10.71
C ALA A 60 3.47 -14.96 9.50
N LEU A 61 4.70 -14.95 8.97
CA LEU A 61 5.05 -14.14 7.81
C LEU A 61 4.19 -14.52 6.60
N ASP A 62 4.16 -15.83 6.32
CA ASP A 62 3.39 -16.41 5.24
C ASP A 62 1.91 -16.49 5.63
N GLY A 63 1.04 -16.02 4.74
CA GLY A 63 -0.39 -15.89 5.03
C GLY A 63 -0.69 -14.64 5.83
N THR A 64 -0.71 -14.74 7.16
CA THR A 64 -1.34 -13.73 8.03
C THR A 64 -0.71 -12.35 7.95
N LEU A 65 0.59 -12.22 8.26
CA LEU A 65 1.25 -10.92 8.29
C LEU A 65 1.31 -10.29 6.89
N SER A 66 1.64 -11.09 5.87
CA SER A 66 1.68 -10.62 4.48
C SER A 66 0.33 -10.11 4.00
N SER A 67 -0.77 -10.81 4.31
CA SER A 67 -2.12 -10.39 3.93
C SER A 67 -2.53 -9.08 4.61
N ILE A 68 -2.25 -8.95 5.91
CA ILE A 68 -2.54 -7.71 6.66
C ILE A 68 -1.74 -6.54 6.10
N MET A 69 -0.45 -6.74 5.82
CA MET A 69 0.41 -5.69 5.27
C MET A 69 -0.02 -5.27 3.86
N ALA A 70 -0.44 -6.20 3.01
CA ALA A 70 -0.96 -5.91 1.68
C ALA A 70 -2.20 -4.99 1.73
N ILE A 71 -3.17 -5.32 2.59
CA ILE A 71 -4.37 -4.48 2.78
C ILE A 71 -4.00 -3.12 3.34
N LYS A 72 -3.13 -3.08 4.36
CA LYS A 72 -2.69 -1.83 5.00
C LYS A 72 -1.94 -0.91 4.05
N MET A 73 -1.16 -1.45 3.11
CA MET A 73 -0.42 -0.66 2.12
C MET A 73 -1.28 -0.21 0.94
N ALA A 74 -2.28 -1.01 0.55
CA ALA A 74 -3.20 -0.64 -0.52
C ALA A 74 -4.22 0.42 -0.10
N ASN A 75 -4.49 0.56 1.20
CA ASN A 75 -5.46 1.51 1.71
C ASN A 75 -4.88 2.94 1.77
N LEU A 76 -5.45 3.84 0.98
CA LEU A 76 -5.09 5.26 0.94
C LEU A 76 -5.81 6.07 2.03
N GLU A 77 -6.88 5.52 2.60
CA GLU A 77 -7.67 6.21 3.62
C GLU A 77 -7.05 6.07 5.02
N PRO A 78 -7.16 7.11 5.87
CA PRO A 78 -6.72 7.04 7.26
C PRO A 78 -7.41 5.91 8.04
N CYS A 79 -6.68 5.27 8.95
CA CYS A 79 -7.17 4.10 9.68
C CYS A 79 -8.42 4.35 10.54
N PHE A 80 -8.71 5.60 10.89
CA PHE A 80 -9.88 5.98 11.69
C PHE A 80 -11.18 6.10 10.87
N LYS A 81 -11.12 6.11 9.53
CA LYS A 81 -12.31 6.12 8.68
C LYS A 81 -12.84 4.72 8.40
N TRP A 82 -11.99 3.70 8.51
CA TRP A 82 -12.40 2.33 8.25
C TRP A 82 -13.11 1.78 9.48
N GLU A 83 -14.36 1.36 9.30
CA GLU A 83 -15.11 0.61 10.29
C GLU A 83 -15.26 -0.86 9.86
N PRO A 84 -14.91 -1.83 10.72
CA PRO A 84 -15.13 -3.23 10.42
C PRO A 84 -16.64 -3.52 10.34
N PRO A 85 -17.07 -4.41 9.43
CA PRO A 85 -18.45 -4.89 9.41
C PRO A 85 -18.86 -5.48 10.77
N SER A 86 -20.12 -5.26 11.17
CA SER A 86 -20.68 -5.76 12.43
C SER A 86 -20.47 -7.26 12.64
N GLU A 87 -20.58 -8.04 11.57
CA GLU A 87 -20.36 -9.49 11.58
C GLU A 87 -18.92 -9.85 11.97
N VAL A 88 -17.94 -9.11 11.47
CA VAL A 88 -16.52 -9.31 11.80
C VAL A 88 -16.27 -8.98 13.26
N ILE A 89 -16.86 -7.91 13.77
CA ILE A 89 -16.76 -7.52 15.18
C ILE A 89 -17.36 -8.61 16.08
N LYS A 90 -18.54 -9.11 15.72
CA LYS A 90 -19.23 -10.17 16.48
C LYS A 90 -18.43 -11.47 16.49
N ALA A 91 -17.92 -11.90 15.35
CA ALA A 91 -17.08 -13.09 15.24
C ALA A 91 -15.79 -12.95 16.06
N SER A 92 -15.13 -11.79 15.97
CA SER A 92 -13.90 -11.50 16.71
C SER A 92 -14.12 -11.56 18.22
N LYS A 93 -15.17 -10.89 18.74
CA LYS A 93 -15.52 -10.93 20.16
C LYS A 93 -15.80 -12.35 20.66
N LYS A 94 -16.50 -13.15 19.87
CA LYS A 94 -16.78 -14.55 20.18
C LYS A 94 -15.48 -15.37 20.29
N ALA A 95 -14.59 -15.25 19.30
CA ALA A 95 -13.31 -15.95 19.30
C ALA A 95 -12.45 -15.57 20.52
N THR A 96 -12.36 -14.28 20.85
CA THR A 96 -11.63 -13.80 22.04
C THR A 96 -12.23 -14.37 23.33
N GLY A 97 -13.56 -14.36 23.45
CA GLY A 97 -14.24 -14.95 24.62
C GLY A 97 -13.94 -16.44 24.78
N GLN A 98 -14.01 -17.21 23.69
CA GLN A 98 -13.70 -18.64 23.70
C GLN A 98 -12.25 -18.91 24.11
N TYR A 99 -11.29 -18.17 23.56
CA TYR A 99 -9.89 -18.30 23.92
C TYR A 99 -9.66 -18.03 25.41
N ASN A 100 -10.20 -16.92 25.91
CA ASN A 100 -10.06 -16.53 27.31
C ASN A 100 -10.62 -17.61 28.23
N HIS A 101 -11.85 -18.09 27.98
CA HIS A 101 -12.45 -19.17 28.78
C HIS A 101 -11.66 -20.48 28.76
N ALA A 102 -10.96 -20.79 27.66
CA ALA A 102 -10.17 -22.02 27.55
C ALA A 102 -8.78 -21.92 28.21
N HIS A 103 -8.31 -20.70 28.51
CA HIS A 103 -6.96 -20.43 29.03
C HIS A 103 -6.98 -19.54 30.29
N THR A 104 -8.11 -19.50 31.00
CA THR A 104 -8.22 -19.05 32.40
C THR A 104 -8.46 -20.26 33.29
#